data_AF-A0A354X8X8-F1
#
_entry.id   AF-A0A354X8X8-F1
#
_cell.length_a   1.000
_cell.length_b   1.000
_cell.length_c   1.000
_cell.angle_alpha   90.00
_cell.angle_beta   90.00
_cell.angle_gamma   90.00
#
_symmetry.space_group_name_H-M   'P 1'
#
loop_
_entity.id
_entity.type
_entity.pdbx_description
1 polymer ?
#
loop_
_entity_poly.entity_id
_entity_poly.type
_entity_poly.pdbx_seq_one_letter_code
_entity_poly.pdbx_strand_id
1 'polypeptide(L)'
;MQFSDYQTASWKTATYPHAGENLYYAALGLGGEAGEMLNKIKKIIRDHDSVLTDDYRELCKAELGDVLWYVAALATELHIDLETVAQDNINKLTSRQERGTLGGSGDVR
;
A
#
# COMPACT_ATOMS: atom_id res chain seq x y z
N MET A 1 13.77 9.95 -0.51
CA MET A 1 13.92 8.71 -1.28
C MET A 1 12.81 8.71 -2.32
N GLN A 2 13.12 8.43 -3.58
CA GLN A 2 12.12 8.27 -4.63
C GLN A 2 11.43 6.90 -4.52
N PHE A 3 10.29 6.69 -5.15
CA PHE A 3 9.60 5.38 -5.11
C PHE A 3 10.41 4.28 -5.80
N SER A 4 11.11 4.63 -6.88
CA SER A 4 12.07 3.78 -7.59
C SER A 4 13.26 3.37 -6.69
N ASP A 5 13.81 4.32 -5.93
CA ASP A 5 14.86 4.04 -4.93
C ASP A 5 14.35 3.09 -3.84
N TYR A 6 13.13 3.34 -3.34
CA TYR A 6 12.50 2.52 -2.31
C TYR A 6 12.25 1.09 -2.81
N GLN A 7 11.68 0.92 -4.01
CA GLN A 7 11.45 -0.38 -4.63
C GLN A 7 12.75 -1.18 -4.76
N THR A 8 13.83 -0.52 -5.21
CA THR A 8 15.15 -1.16 -5.35
C THR A 8 15.71 -1.57 -3.97
N ALA A 9 15.52 -0.75 -2.95
CA ALA A 9 15.99 -1.04 -1.60
C ALA A 9 15.17 -2.15 -0.92
N SER A 10 13.84 -2.12 -1.04
CA SER A 10 12.95 -3.14 -0.47
C SER A 10 13.18 -4.50 -1.11
N TRP A 11 13.41 -4.55 -2.42
CA TRP A 11 13.67 -5.80 -3.13
C TRP A 11 14.90 -6.55 -2.61
N LYS A 12 15.93 -5.84 -2.14
CA LYS A 12 17.12 -6.45 -1.53
C LYS A 12 16.80 -7.23 -0.24
N THR A 13 15.64 -7.00 0.35
CA THR A 13 15.17 -7.67 1.57
C THR A 13 14.18 -8.81 1.28
N ALA A 14 13.73 -8.94 0.02
CA ALA A 14 12.75 -9.94 -0.39
C ALA A 14 13.28 -11.36 -0.19
N THR A 15 12.71 -12.07 0.78
CA THR A 15 13.05 -13.46 1.10
C THR A 15 11.78 -14.29 1.18
N TYR A 16 11.46 -14.97 0.08
CA TYR A 16 10.34 -15.91 -0.02
C TYR A 16 10.55 -16.85 -1.20
N PRO A 17 9.82 -17.98 -1.28
CA PRO A 17 10.01 -18.96 -2.35
C PRO A 17 9.82 -18.35 -3.74
N HIS A 18 10.77 -18.59 -4.64
CA HIS A 18 10.72 -18.14 -6.03
C HIS A 18 10.51 -16.63 -6.20
N ALA A 19 11.14 -15.80 -5.35
CA ALA A 19 11.08 -14.34 -5.48
C ALA A 19 11.55 -13.89 -6.89
N GLY A 20 10.73 -13.08 -7.55
CA GLY A 20 10.87 -12.66 -8.94
C GLY A 20 10.00 -13.47 -9.92
N GLU A 21 9.41 -14.58 -9.45
CA GLU A 21 8.50 -15.44 -10.20
C GLU A 21 7.27 -15.86 -9.36
N ASN A 22 7.00 -15.17 -8.25
CA ASN A 22 5.97 -15.55 -7.28
C ASN A 22 5.08 -14.38 -6.87
N LEU A 23 4.36 -13.86 -7.88
CA LEU A 23 3.34 -12.84 -7.73
C LEU A 23 2.31 -13.17 -6.64
N TYR A 24 1.93 -14.44 -6.50
CA TYR A 24 0.89 -14.87 -5.55
C TYR A 24 1.31 -14.65 -4.10
N TYR A 25 2.58 -14.94 -3.77
CA TYR A 25 3.08 -14.69 -2.42
C TYR A 25 2.98 -13.20 -2.07
N ALA A 26 3.45 -12.32 -2.96
CA ALA A 26 3.40 -10.88 -2.74
C ALA A 26 1.95 -10.35 -2.67
N ALA A 27 1.03 -10.88 -3.50
CA ALA A 27 -0.37 -10.49 -3.50
C ALA A 27 -1.10 -10.90 -2.21
N LEU A 28 -0.88 -12.13 -1.74
CA LEU A 28 -1.45 -12.62 -0.49
C LEU A 28 -0.87 -11.89 0.72
N GLY A 29 0.43 -11.60 0.70
CA GLY A 29 1.08 -10.79 1.72
C GLY A 29 0.48 -9.39 1.82
N LEU A 30 0.29 -8.70 0.69
CA LEU A 30 -0.40 -7.40 0.66
C LEU A 30 -1.78 -7.46 1.34
N GLY A 31 -2.56 -8.51 1.05
CA GLY A 31 -3.87 -8.73 1.69
C GLY A 31 -3.76 -8.96 3.20
N GLY A 32 -2.72 -9.66 3.64
CA GLY A 32 -2.39 -9.89 5.06
C GLY A 32 -2.13 -8.58 5.80
N GLU A 33 -1.20 -7.76 5.30
CA GLU A 33 -0.83 -6.49 5.96
C GLU A 33 -1.95 -5.47 5.95
N ALA A 34 -2.76 -5.44 4.88
CA ALA A 34 -4.00 -4.66 4.88
C ALA A 34 -4.95 -5.13 6.00
N GLY A 35 -5.06 -6.45 6.21
CA GLY A 35 -5.81 -7.03 7.31
C GLY A 35 -5.28 -6.66 8.69
N GLU A 36 -3.95 -6.62 8.87
CA GLU A 36 -3.33 -6.18 10.12
C GLU A 36 -3.58 -4.70 10.40
N MET A 37 -3.48 -3.83 9.38
CA MET A 37 -3.89 -2.43 9.49
C MET A 37 -5.35 -2.31 9.95
N LEU A 38 -6.27 -3.07 9.34
CA LEU A 38 -7.67 -3.11 9.76
C LEU A 38 -7.83 -3.60 11.20
N ASN A 39 -7.02 -4.58 11.64
CA ASN A 39 -7.01 -5.05 13.03
C ASN A 39 -6.58 -3.94 14.00
N LYS A 40 -5.60 -3.09 13.64
CA LYS A 40 -5.21 -1.94 14.47
C LYS A 40 -6.35 -0.92 14.58
N ILE A 41 -6.98 -0.56 13.47
CA ILE A 41 -8.13 0.36 13.45
C ILE A 41 -9.30 -0.18 14.28
N LYS A 42 -9.62 -1.48 14.16
CA LYS A 42 -10.67 -2.13 14.95
C LYS A 42 -10.42 -2.02 16.46
N LYS A 43 -9.16 -2.15 16.90
CA LYS A 43 -8.80 -2.01 18.31
C LYS A 43 -8.91 -0.55 18.80
N ILE A 44 -8.59 0.44 17.97
CA ILE A 44 -8.82 1.86 18.30
C ILE A 44 -10.30 2.12 18.60
N ILE A 45 -11.20 1.57 17.77
CA ILE A 45 -12.64 1.71 17.98
C ILE A 45 -13.08 1.01 19.27
N ARG A 46 -12.62 -0.23 19.50
CA ARG A 46 -13.06 -1.07 20.62
C ARG A 46 -12.50 -0.64 21.98
N ASP A 47 -11.22 -0.29 22.02
CA ASP A 47 -10.44 -0.17 23.26
C ASP A 47 -10.08 1.28 23.60
N HIS A 48 -10.23 2.22 22.66
CA HIS A 48 -9.80 3.61 22.80
C HIS A 48 -10.90 4.63 22.47
N ASP A 49 -12.17 4.25 22.52
CA ASP A 49 -13.32 5.14 22.21
C ASP A 49 -13.16 5.88 20.87
N SER A 50 -12.58 5.19 19.87
CA SER A 50 -12.26 5.76 18.55
C SER A 50 -11.23 6.91 18.57
N VAL A 51 -10.48 7.08 19.66
CA VAL A 51 -9.40 8.06 19.79
C VAL A 51 -8.07 7.44 19.37
N LEU A 52 -7.45 8.00 18.34
CA LEU A 52 -6.10 7.59 17.91
C LEU A 52 -5.05 8.11 18.90
N THR A 53 -4.50 7.21 19.72
CA THR A 53 -3.36 7.48 20.60
C THR A 53 -2.04 7.46 19.83
N ASP A 54 -0.98 8.00 20.42
CA ASP A 54 0.36 8.00 19.81
C ASP A 54 0.93 6.59 19.64
N ASP A 55 0.70 5.70 20.61
CA ASP A 55 1.10 4.29 20.51
C ASP A 55 0.44 3.61 19.28
N TYR A 56 -0.86 3.82 19.09
CA TYR A 56 -1.56 3.25 17.94
C TYR A 56 -1.20 3.92 16.62
N ARG A 57 -0.79 5.19 16.65
CA ARG A 57 -0.25 5.86 15.47
C ARG A 57 1.04 5.21 15.00
N GLU A 58 1.97 4.91 15.91
CA GLU A 58 3.21 4.23 15.55
C GLU A 58 2.96 2.77 15.11
N LEU A 59 2.01 2.07 15.73
CA LEU A 59 1.58 0.75 15.24
C LEU A 59 1.01 0.83 13.82
N CYS A 60 0.09 1.75 13.54
CA CYS A 60 -0.47 1.92 12.19
C CYS A 60 0.61 2.32 11.16
N LYS A 61 1.61 3.10 11.57
CA LYS A 61 2.74 3.47 10.72
C LYS A 61 3.62 2.27 10.37
N ALA A 62 3.81 1.32 11.29
CA ALA A 62 4.49 0.07 10.98
C ALA A 62 3.73 -0.73 9.91
N GLU A 63 2.41 -0.95 10.12
CA GLU A 63 1.57 -1.67 9.15
C GLU A 63 1.51 -0.98 7.78
N LEU A 64 1.48 0.37 7.74
CA LEU A 64 1.57 1.13 6.49
C LEU A 64 2.91 0.88 5.77
N GLY A 65 3.99 0.71 6.53
CA GLY A 65 5.29 0.33 6.00
C GLY A 65 5.28 -1.06 5.37
N ASP A 66 4.66 -2.03 6.03
CA ASP A 66 4.54 -3.41 5.55
C ASP A 66 3.65 -3.49 4.29
N VAL A 67 2.53 -2.75 4.28
CA VAL A 67 1.70 -2.56 3.08
C VAL A 67 2.51 -1.97 1.94
N LEU A 68 3.29 -0.90 2.20
CA LEU A 68 4.12 -0.27 1.17
C LEU A 68 5.20 -1.24 0.65
N TRP A 69 5.77 -2.06 1.52
CA TRP A 69 6.75 -3.08 1.14
C TRP A 69 6.14 -4.08 0.15
N TYR A 70 4.94 -4.61 0.43
CA TYR A 70 4.27 -5.55 -0.47
C TYR A 70 3.77 -4.90 -1.76
N VAL A 71 3.38 -3.62 -1.74
CA VAL A 71 3.10 -2.86 -2.98
C VAL A 71 4.35 -2.79 -3.85
N ALA A 72 5.52 -2.51 -3.26
CA ALA A 72 6.79 -2.48 -3.99
C ALA A 72 7.21 -3.87 -4.48
N ALA A 73 7.03 -4.92 -3.68
CA ALA A 73 7.30 -6.30 -4.08
C ALA A 73 6.42 -6.71 -5.27
N LEU A 74 5.12 -6.39 -5.23
CA LEU A 74 4.19 -6.62 -6.33
C LEU A 74 4.59 -5.87 -7.61
N ALA A 75 5.00 -4.61 -7.49
CA ALA A 75 5.48 -3.85 -8.63
C ALA A 75 6.69 -4.57 -9.28
N THR A 76 7.63 -5.07 -8.47
CA THR A 76 8.80 -5.82 -8.96
C THR A 76 8.42 -7.15 -9.62
N GLU A 77 7.55 -7.95 -8.98
CA GLU A 77 7.04 -9.22 -9.54
C GLU A 77 6.27 -9.02 -10.86
N LEU A 78 5.61 -7.86 -11.03
CA LEU A 78 4.91 -7.50 -12.27
C LEU A 78 5.83 -6.82 -13.31
N HIS A 79 7.10 -6.62 -12.99
CA HIS A 79 8.05 -5.85 -13.80
C HIS A 79 7.59 -4.42 -14.11
N ILE A 80 6.98 -3.77 -13.12
CA ILE A 80 6.50 -2.40 -13.18
C ILE A 80 7.35 -1.53 -12.25
N ASP A 81 7.69 -0.33 -12.72
CA ASP A 81 8.33 0.69 -11.90
C ASP A 81 7.31 1.37 -10.98
N LEU A 82 7.58 1.35 -9.68
CA LEU A 82 6.68 1.89 -8.65
C LEU A 82 6.53 3.42 -8.76
N GLU A 83 7.57 4.12 -9.21
CA GLU A 83 7.50 5.57 -9.46
C GLU A 83 6.43 5.89 -10.51
N THR A 84 6.43 5.13 -11.61
CA THR A 84 5.44 5.24 -12.69
C THR A 84 4.03 4.99 -12.16
N VAL A 85 3.82 3.97 -11.31
CA VAL A 85 2.51 3.70 -10.68
C VAL A 85 2.02 4.89 -9.86
N ALA A 86 2.91 5.48 -9.04
CA ALA A 86 2.58 6.64 -8.23
C ALA A 86 2.22 7.86 -9.10
N GLN A 87 3.03 8.15 -10.12
CA GLN A 87 2.84 9.29 -11.02
C GLN A 87 1.54 9.15 -11.83
N ASP A 88 1.26 7.98 -12.40
CA ASP A 88 0.04 7.71 -13.15
C ASP A 88 -1.21 7.82 -12.26
N ASN A 89 -1.10 7.40 -11.00
CA ASN A 89 -2.19 7.55 -10.03
C ASN A 89 -2.52 9.02 -9.79
N ILE A 90 -1.50 9.86 -9.53
CA ILE A 90 -1.66 11.29 -9.32
C ILE A 90 -2.23 11.96 -10.57
N ASN A 91 -1.67 11.71 -11.75
CA ASN A 91 -2.15 12.28 -13.01
C ASN A 91 -3.65 11.98 -13.23
N LYS A 92 -4.05 10.72 -13.02
CA LYS A 92 -5.45 10.29 -13.10
C LYS A 92 -6.35 11.01 -12.09
N LEU A 93 -5.91 11.16 -10.83
CA LEU A 93 -6.70 11.81 -9.78
C LEU A 93 -6.83 13.32 -9.99
N THR A 94 -5.74 14.00 -10.35
CA THR A 94 -5.74 15.44 -10.69
C THR A 94 -6.67 15.71 -11.88
N SER A 95 -6.58 14.89 -12.93
CA SER A 95 -7.46 15.00 -14.09
C SER A 95 -8.95 14.82 -13.74
N ARG A 96 -9.27 13.95 -12.76
CA ARG A 96 -10.64 13.81 -12.24
C ARG A 96 -11.07 15.01 -11.41
N GLN A 97 -10.15 15.62 -10.65
CA GLN A 97 -10.40 16.83 -9.88
C GLN A 97 -10.78 17.99 -10.80
N GLU A 98 -10.01 18.21 -11.86
CA GLU A 98 -10.24 19.27 -12.85
C GLU A 98 -11.58 19.11 -13.57
N ARG A 99 -12.03 17.88 -13.81
CA ARG A 99 -13.35 17.58 -14.40
C ARG A 99 -14.50 17.59 -13.40
N GLY A 100 -14.24 17.75 -12.10
CA GLY A 100 -15.27 17.66 -11.07
C GLY A 100 -15.86 16.26 -10.87
N THR A 101 -15.18 15.20 -11.32
CA THR A 101 -15.68 13.81 -11.26
C THR A 101 -15.02 12.97 -10.16
N LEU A 102 -14.50 13.60 -9.10
CA LEU A 102 -13.92 12.87 -7.96
C LEU A 102 -14.97 12.09 -7.15
N GLY A 103 -16.20 12.63 -7.06
CA GLY A 103 -17.29 12.09 -6.24
C GLY A 103 -18.22 11.09 -6.94
N GLY A 104 -17.75 10.37 -7.97
CA GLY A 104 -18.56 9.39 -8.70
C GLY A 104 -18.65 8.03 -7.99
N SER A 105 -19.86 7.49 -7.86
CA SER A 105 -20.15 6.17 -7.29
C SER A 105 -19.61 5.04 -8.17
N GLY A 106 -18.31 4.74 -8.06
CA GLY A 106 -17.68 3.42 -8.29
C GLY A 106 -17.72 2.75 -9.66
N ASP A 107 -18.86 2.75 -10.35
CA ASP A 107 -19.26 1.67 -11.27
C ASP A 107 -19.20 2.03 -12.75
N VAL A 108 -19.05 3.30 -13.11
CA VAL A 108 -18.78 3.69 -14.50
C VAL A 108 -17.60 4.66 -14.49
N ARG A 109 -16.42 4.08 -14.74
CA ARG A 109 -15.13 4.76 -14.87
C ARG A 109 -14.72 4.82 -16.32
#